data_AF-A0A966FTA1-F1
#
_entry.id   AF-A0A966FTA1-F1
#
_cell.length_a   1.000
_cell.length_b   1.000
_cell.length_c   1.000
_cell.angle_alpha   90.00
_cell.angle_beta   90.00
_cell.angle_gamma   90.00
#
_symmetry.space_group_name_H-M   'P 1'
#
loop_
_entity.id
_entity.type
_entity.pdbx_description
1 polymer ?
#
loop_
_entity_poly.entity_id
_entity_poly.type
_entity_poly.pdbx_seq_one_letter_code
_entity_poly.pdbx_strand_id
1 'polypeptide(L)'
;MSTSQTGALLTDPTLRMYARRVMLFFAILASGGNLLFPKAILYAGFIGPALMLRHPSELLKPSHRHIWLFIAGFLLIAFIGFISGSTGGFAGRFLAILGGWLVLSVYVHERKETLAADLTLILRLFAFQAIATFVLALVIPSEFRPYVLIEGELEYRSIALIFTYHDPSSLISIFKRPNGFFWEPGVFQIYLNLFLYLGLFRRRSLSDGALAIVALFTLQSTTGLLIASLICVAYAAERWSAASAAQRFLLLSAVPIFLGPTLVITSLNTQEKLYGETRGSAVARQYDAEAGLNVALRYPLFGVGLDNERYAQEMLRYGDPRTTVKTSRAEARTTSNGVMELMGLLGIPFALVVFLGLARQRFFRHKWLIGAAFFMTFIGETLILTPFFLAIILSGFLIPNVARAVRRRVPDNVAPATPGYSAGVGKRTRAAHRKSRSMAVRKA
;
A
#
# COMPACT_ATOMS: atom_id res chain seq x y z
N MET A 1 -24.85 -13.32 17.58
CA MET A 1 -24.24 -14.67 17.68
C MET A 1 -24.40 -15.37 16.33
N SER A 2 -23.39 -16.16 15.95
CA SER A 2 -23.27 -17.02 14.74
C SER A 2 -23.35 -16.34 13.37
N THR A 3 -22.26 -15.71 12.93
CA THR A 3 -21.94 -15.70 11.48
C THR A 3 -21.45 -17.09 11.13
N SER A 4 -22.23 -17.82 10.34
CA SER A 4 -21.97 -19.18 9.88
C SER A 4 -20.48 -19.46 9.62
N GLN A 5 -19.92 -20.30 10.49
CA GLN A 5 -18.61 -20.91 10.32
C GLN A 5 -18.58 -21.64 8.98
N THR A 6 -17.86 -21.09 8.02
CA THR A 6 -17.61 -21.75 6.73
C THR A 6 -16.11 -22.08 6.72
N GLY A 7 -15.79 -23.29 7.14
CA GLY A 7 -14.52 -23.98 6.87
C GLY A 7 -13.24 -23.41 7.50
N ALA A 8 -13.31 -22.59 8.55
CA ALA A 8 -12.11 -22.12 9.24
C ALA A 8 -11.64 -23.13 10.30
N LEU A 9 -10.36 -23.49 10.29
CA LEU A 9 -9.75 -24.33 11.32
C LEU A 9 -9.64 -23.59 12.66
N LEU A 10 -9.35 -22.28 12.61
CA LEU A 10 -9.30 -21.43 13.80
C LEU A 10 -10.67 -20.79 14.06
N THR A 11 -11.31 -21.19 15.16
CA THR A 11 -12.60 -20.65 15.63
C THR A 11 -12.43 -19.60 16.74
N ASP A 12 -11.37 -19.70 17.54
CA ASP A 12 -11.09 -18.76 18.62
C ASP A 12 -10.83 -17.33 18.09
N PRO A 13 -11.57 -16.30 18.56
CA PRO A 13 -11.45 -14.93 18.04
C PRO A 13 -10.06 -14.31 18.21
N THR A 14 -9.37 -14.63 19.29
CA THR A 14 -8.07 -14.08 19.65
C THR A 14 -6.98 -14.69 18.78
N LEU A 15 -6.96 -16.02 18.63
CA LEU A 15 -6.06 -16.73 17.72
C LEU A 15 -6.30 -16.32 16.27
N ARG A 16 -7.57 -16.14 15.85
CA ARG A 16 -7.88 -15.60 14.52
C ARG A 16 -7.28 -14.22 14.31
N MET A 17 -7.35 -13.34 15.30
CA MET A 17 -6.74 -12.01 15.23
C MET A 17 -5.23 -12.09 15.10
N TYR A 18 -4.55 -12.93 15.88
CA TYR A 18 -3.10 -13.11 15.77
C TYR A 18 -2.70 -13.68 14.41
N ALA A 19 -3.39 -14.74 13.95
CA ALA A 19 -3.14 -15.34 12.63
C ALA A 19 -3.30 -14.31 11.50
N ARG A 20 -4.32 -13.44 11.56
CA ARG A 20 -4.51 -12.36 10.57
C ARG A 20 -3.37 -11.36 10.56
N ARG A 21 -2.87 -10.97 11.75
CA ARG A 21 -1.77 -10.01 11.88
C ARG A 21 -0.45 -10.61 11.39
N VAL A 22 -0.17 -11.86 11.74
CA VAL A 22 0.98 -12.61 11.22
C VAL A 22 0.92 -12.70 9.70
N MET A 23 -0.24 -13.10 9.16
CA MET A 23 -0.48 -13.15 7.71
C MET A 23 -0.17 -11.82 7.03
N LEU A 24 -0.72 -10.71 7.54
CA LEU A 24 -0.48 -9.39 6.96
C LEU A 24 0.98 -8.95 7.06
N PHE A 25 1.62 -9.19 8.20
CA PHE A 25 3.03 -8.86 8.40
C PHE A 25 3.90 -9.55 7.35
N PHE A 26 3.73 -10.86 7.17
CA PHE A 26 4.47 -11.63 6.17
C PHE A 26 4.08 -11.27 4.73
N ALA A 27 2.82 -10.94 4.44
CA ALA A 27 2.41 -10.45 3.12
C ALA A 27 3.06 -9.10 2.78
N ILE A 28 3.22 -8.21 3.76
CA ILE A 28 3.95 -6.93 3.63
C ILE A 28 5.43 -7.18 3.38
N LEU A 29 6.06 -8.08 4.15
CA LEU A 29 7.46 -8.44 3.94
C LEU A 29 7.69 -9.17 2.61
N ALA A 30 6.75 -10.00 2.14
CA ALA A 30 6.82 -10.62 0.81
C ALA A 30 6.71 -9.58 -0.32
N SER A 31 6.14 -8.42 -0.03
CA SER A 31 6.05 -7.29 -0.97
C SER A 31 7.29 -6.42 -0.98
N GLY A 32 7.84 -6.09 0.19
CA GLY A 32 8.86 -5.04 0.34
C GLY A 32 10.09 -5.41 1.19
N GLY A 33 10.07 -6.58 1.81
CA GLY A 33 11.01 -6.95 2.86
C GLY A 33 12.43 -7.14 2.35
N ASN A 34 13.39 -7.04 3.26
CA ASN A 34 14.81 -7.20 2.99
C ASN A 34 15.06 -8.49 2.16
N LEU A 35 15.86 -8.37 1.09
CA LEU A 35 16.06 -9.46 0.13
C LEU A 35 16.78 -10.68 0.74
N LEU A 36 17.41 -10.52 1.92
CA LEU A 36 17.97 -11.64 2.69
C LEU A 36 16.90 -12.57 3.27
N PHE A 37 15.65 -12.12 3.40
CA PHE A 37 14.58 -12.99 3.87
C PHE A 37 14.19 -14.00 2.78
N PRO A 38 14.27 -15.31 3.04
CA PRO A 38 13.92 -16.31 2.04
C PRO A 38 12.46 -16.19 1.60
N LYS A 39 12.22 -15.99 0.31
CA LYS A 39 10.85 -15.84 -0.24
C LYS A 39 9.94 -17.00 0.15
N ALA A 40 10.45 -18.23 0.17
CA ALA A 40 9.66 -19.39 0.60
C ALA A 40 9.13 -19.25 2.03
N ILE A 41 9.94 -18.75 2.96
CA ILE A 41 9.53 -18.49 4.35
C ILE A 41 8.49 -17.38 4.40
N LEU A 42 8.70 -16.29 3.66
CA LEU A 42 7.75 -15.19 3.62
C LEU A 42 6.39 -15.63 3.08
N TYR A 43 6.38 -16.43 2.02
CA TYR A 43 5.15 -16.98 1.44
C TYR A 43 4.47 -17.97 2.38
N ALA A 44 5.21 -18.89 3.00
CA ALA A 44 4.66 -19.79 4.01
C ALA A 44 4.04 -19.02 5.19
N GLY A 45 4.69 -17.92 5.61
CA GLY A 45 4.26 -17.07 6.72
C GLY A 45 2.92 -16.36 6.51
N PHE A 46 2.45 -16.17 5.27
CA PHE A 46 1.10 -15.67 5.01
C PHE A 46 0.15 -16.74 4.47
N ILE A 47 0.61 -17.73 3.69
CA ILE A 47 -0.25 -18.79 3.17
C ILE A 47 -0.76 -19.68 4.29
N GLY A 48 0.11 -20.13 5.20
CA GLY A 48 -0.27 -21.02 6.31
C GLY A 48 -1.40 -20.42 7.17
N PRO A 49 -1.21 -19.21 7.73
CA PRO A 49 -2.27 -18.54 8.48
C PRO A 49 -3.53 -18.27 7.65
N ALA A 50 -3.42 -17.94 6.35
CA ALA A 50 -4.58 -17.74 5.49
C ALA A 50 -5.43 -19.02 5.38
N LEU A 51 -4.80 -20.17 5.18
CA LEU A 51 -5.46 -21.48 5.09
C LEU A 51 -6.10 -21.90 6.43
N MET A 52 -5.47 -21.57 7.56
CA MET A 52 -6.07 -21.80 8.89
C MET A 52 -7.31 -20.92 9.14
N LEU A 53 -7.31 -19.72 8.58
CA LEU A 53 -8.39 -18.74 8.75
C LEU A 53 -9.57 -18.98 7.80
N ARG A 54 -9.31 -19.52 6.60
CA ARG A 54 -10.30 -19.74 5.54
C ARG A 54 -9.93 -20.91 4.63
N HIS A 55 -10.95 -21.68 4.27
CA HIS A 55 -10.81 -22.76 3.29
C HIS A 55 -10.64 -22.21 1.85
N PRO A 56 -9.76 -22.79 1.00
CA PRO A 56 -9.53 -22.34 -0.38
C PRO A 56 -10.76 -22.34 -1.28
N SER A 57 -11.77 -23.16 -0.99
CA SER A 57 -13.03 -23.18 -1.76
C SER A 57 -13.77 -21.84 -1.77
N GLU A 58 -13.47 -20.95 -0.82
CA GLU A 58 -13.95 -19.56 -0.82
C GLU A 58 -13.55 -18.79 -2.08
N LEU A 59 -12.41 -19.13 -2.68
CA LEU A 59 -11.92 -18.53 -3.92
C LEU A 59 -12.80 -18.87 -5.14
N LEU A 60 -13.58 -19.95 -5.06
CA LEU A 60 -14.47 -20.40 -6.13
C LEU A 60 -15.84 -19.71 -6.11
N LYS A 61 -16.11 -18.85 -5.11
CA LYS A 61 -17.41 -18.18 -4.99
C LYS A 61 -17.69 -17.25 -6.18
N PRO A 62 -18.96 -17.12 -6.63
CA PRO A 62 -19.33 -16.23 -7.73
C PRO A 62 -18.94 -14.77 -7.54
N SER A 63 -18.80 -14.31 -6.28
CA SER A 63 -18.30 -12.98 -5.94
C SER A 63 -16.89 -12.70 -6.48
N HIS A 64 -16.12 -13.73 -6.82
CA HIS A 64 -14.74 -13.64 -7.30
C HIS A 64 -14.62 -13.79 -8.83
N ARG A 65 -15.71 -13.90 -9.59
CA ARG A 65 -15.63 -14.19 -11.05
C ARG A 65 -14.77 -13.19 -11.84
N HIS A 66 -14.76 -11.90 -11.49
CA HIS A 66 -13.89 -10.94 -12.20
C HIS A 66 -12.42 -11.08 -11.82
N ILE A 67 -12.11 -11.63 -10.64
CA ILE A 67 -10.73 -12.00 -10.28
C ILE A 67 -10.28 -13.19 -11.13
N TRP A 68 -11.17 -14.17 -11.38
CA TRP A 68 -10.89 -15.24 -12.33
C TRP A 68 -10.64 -14.71 -13.76
N LEU A 69 -11.42 -13.74 -14.23
CA LEU A 69 -11.16 -13.09 -15.52
C LEU A 69 -9.81 -12.35 -15.54
N PHE A 70 -9.45 -11.67 -14.44
CA PHE A 70 -8.13 -11.06 -14.29
C PHE A 70 -7.01 -12.10 -14.39
N ILE A 71 -7.14 -13.24 -13.71
CA ILE A 71 -6.19 -14.36 -13.77
C ILE A 71 -6.13 -14.95 -15.17
N ALA A 72 -7.27 -15.15 -15.84
CA ALA A 72 -7.31 -15.65 -17.21
C ALA A 72 -6.58 -14.70 -18.19
N GLY A 73 -6.78 -13.39 -18.05
CA GLY A 73 -6.03 -12.39 -18.82
C GLY A 73 -4.53 -12.43 -18.55
N PHE A 74 -4.12 -12.59 -17.28
CA PHE A 74 -2.72 -12.76 -16.91
C PHE A 74 -2.10 -14.03 -17.52
N LEU A 75 -2.82 -15.16 -17.47
CA LEU A 75 -2.39 -16.43 -18.06
C LEU A 75 -2.29 -16.34 -19.59
N LEU A 76 -3.22 -15.64 -20.25
CA LEU A 76 -3.16 -15.40 -21.69
C LEU A 76 -1.90 -14.62 -22.07
N ILE A 77 -1.58 -13.55 -21.35
CA ILE A 77 -0.34 -12.78 -21.57
C ILE A 77 0.89 -13.67 -21.31
N ALA A 78 0.89 -14.46 -20.24
CA ALA A 78 1.97 -15.39 -19.94
C ALA A 78 2.18 -16.40 -21.07
N PHE A 79 1.09 -16.93 -21.63
CA PHE A 79 1.11 -17.88 -22.74
C PHE A 79 1.65 -17.25 -24.03
N ILE A 80 1.21 -16.04 -24.37
CA ILE A 80 1.75 -15.27 -25.51
C ILE A 80 3.24 -14.97 -25.31
N GLY A 81 3.63 -14.59 -24.09
CA GLY A 81 5.02 -14.43 -23.69
C GLY A 81 5.83 -15.71 -23.93
N PHE A 82 5.32 -16.85 -23.47
CA PHE A 82 5.96 -18.15 -23.64
C PHE A 82 6.18 -18.51 -25.11
N ILE A 83 5.17 -18.35 -25.97
CA ILE A 83 5.29 -18.58 -27.42
C ILE A 83 6.36 -17.68 -28.05
N SER A 84 6.52 -16.47 -27.52
CA SER A 84 7.52 -15.50 -27.99
C SER A 84 8.88 -15.62 -27.31
N GLY A 85 9.15 -16.71 -26.58
CA GLY A 85 10.44 -17.03 -25.97
C GLY A 85 10.68 -16.44 -24.58
N SER A 86 9.66 -15.86 -23.93
CA SER A 86 9.73 -15.36 -22.55
C SER A 86 9.40 -16.50 -21.57
N THR A 87 10.41 -17.07 -20.91
CA THR A 87 10.25 -18.20 -19.99
C THR A 87 10.46 -17.84 -18.51
N GLY A 88 11.07 -16.68 -18.22
CA GLY A 88 11.37 -16.23 -16.87
C GLY A 88 10.19 -15.58 -16.12
N GLY A 89 10.27 -15.54 -14.79
CA GLY A 89 9.46 -14.66 -13.92
C GLY A 89 7.97 -15.03 -13.72
N PHE A 90 7.39 -15.93 -14.52
CA PHE A 90 5.97 -16.32 -14.41
C PHE A 90 5.60 -16.88 -13.03
N ALA A 91 6.32 -17.90 -12.56
CA ALA A 91 5.96 -18.62 -11.33
C ALA A 91 5.88 -17.69 -10.11
N GLY A 92 6.88 -16.81 -9.94
CA GLY A 92 6.91 -15.85 -8.83
C GLY A 92 5.75 -14.85 -8.87
N ARG A 93 5.45 -14.29 -10.04
CA ARG A 93 4.33 -13.34 -10.21
C ARG A 93 2.97 -14.02 -10.05
N PHE A 94 2.82 -15.23 -10.57
CA PHE A 94 1.60 -16.01 -10.39
C PHE A 94 1.35 -16.37 -8.92
N LEU A 95 2.39 -16.80 -8.20
CA LEU A 95 2.32 -17.02 -6.76
C LEU A 95 1.96 -15.74 -6.00
N ALA A 96 2.46 -14.58 -6.42
CA ALA A 96 2.09 -13.31 -5.81
C ALA A 96 0.60 -12.96 -6.01
N ILE A 97 0.04 -13.23 -7.19
CA ILE A 97 -1.40 -13.08 -7.49
C ILE A 97 -2.24 -14.01 -6.62
N LEU A 98 -1.88 -15.29 -6.55
CA LEU A 98 -2.57 -16.24 -5.67
C LEU A 98 -2.46 -15.82 -4.21
N GLY A 99 -1.29 -15.36 -3.78
CA GLY A 99 -1.06 -14.90 -2.41
C GLY A 99 -1.89 -13.67 -2.04
N GLY A 100 -1.91 -12.66 -2.91
CA GLY A 100 -2.77 -11.48 -2.71
C GLY A 100 -4.26 -11.84 -2.70
N TRP A 101 -4.67 -12.79 -3.53
CA TRP A 101 -6.04 -13.27 -3.55
C TRP A 101 -6.44 -14.04 -2.28
N LEU A 102 -5.52 -14.84 -1.73
CA LEU A 102 -5.69 -15.51 -0.44
C LEU A 102 -5.85 -14.49 0.69
N VAL A 103 -4.98 -13.48 0.77
CA VAL A 103 -5.09 -12.40 1.76
C VAL A 103 -6.44 -11.67 1.64
N LEU A 104 -6.88 -11.38 0.41
CA LEU A 104 -8.18 -10.78 0.15
C LEU A 104 -9.34 -11.66 0.66
N SER A 105 -9.27 -12.98 0.45
CA SER A 105 -10.33 -13.93 0.84
C SER A 105 -10.56 -13.97 2.35
N VAL A 106 -9.51 -13.76 3.13
CA VAL A 106 -9.59 -13.66 4.59
C VAL A 106 -10.37 -12.41 4.99
N TYR A 107 -10.08 -11.25 4.39
CA TYR A 107 -10.66 -9.96 4.79
C TYR A 107 -12.00 -9.61 4.14
N VAL A 108 -12.40 -10.26 3.04
CA VAL A 108 -13.65 -9.93 2.34
C VAL A 108 -14.91 -10.18 3.20
N HIS A 109 -14.84 -11.13 4.14
CA HIS A 109 -15.93 -11.51 5.04
C HIS A 109 -15.79 -10.95 6.45
N GLU A 110 -14.67 -10.30 6.75
CA GLU A 110 -14.45 -9.65 8.03
C GLU A 110 -15.18 -8.31 8.07
N ARG A 111 -15.32 -7.74 9.27
CA ARG A 111 -15.84 -6.37 9.39
C ARG A 111 -14.95 -5.44 8.58
N LYS A 112 -15.56 -4.44 7.93
CA LYS A 112 -14.86 -3.45 7.08
C LYS A 112 -13.66 -2.79 7.80
N GLU A 113 -13.70 -2.75 9.12
CA GLU A 113 -12.71 -2.10 9.97
C GLU A 113 -11.57 -3.02 10.42
N THR A 114 -11.71 -4.35 10.26
CA THR A 114 -10.76 -5.34 10.78
C THR A 114 -9.39 -5.19 10.14
N LEU A 115 -9.31 -5.07 8.80
CA LEU A 115 -8.05 -4.86 8.10
C LEU A 115 -7.32 -3.61 8.60
N ALA A 116 -8.06 -2.50 8.72
CA ALA A 116 -7.48 -1.24 9.19
C ALA A 116 -6.95 -1.34 10.62
N ALA A 117 -7.65 -2.05 11.51
CA ALA A 117 -7.21 -2.29 12.88
C ALA A 117 -5.94 -3.16 12.94
N ASP A 118 -5.90 -4.25 12.17
CA ASP A 118 -4.74 -5.15 12.11
C ASP A 118 -3.52 -4.43 11.50
N LEU A 119 -3.71 -3.67 10.41
CA LEU A 119 -2.66 -2.85 9.82
C LEU A 119 -2.16 -1.76 10.77
N THR A 120 -3.05 -1.06 11.47
CA THR A 120 -2.63 0.03 12.38
C THR A 120 -1.61 -0.46 13.39
N LEU A 121 -1.82 -1.64 13.99
CA LEU A 121 -0.86 -2.19 14.95
C LEU A 121 0.50 -2.44 14.30
N ILE A 122 0.52 -3.16 13.17
CA ILE A 122 1.75 -3.51 12.46
C ILE A 122 2.51 -2.26 12.03
N LEU A 123 1.81 -1.31 11.42
CA LEU A 123 2.42 -0.09 10.90
C LEU A 123 2.85 0.89 11.99
N ARG A 124 2.23 0.83 13.17
CA ARG A 124 2.71 1.57 14.34
C ARG A 124 4.06 1.04 14.82
N LEU A 125 4.26 -0.28 14.81
CA LEU A 125 5.56 -0.89 15.12
C LEU A 125 6.63 -0.44 14.13
N PHE A 126 6.29 -0.36 12.85
CA PHE A 126 7.16 0.18 11.81
C PHE A 126 7.56 1.64 12.05
N ALA A 127 6.63 2.49 12.48
CA ALA A 127 6.96 3.88 12.81
C ALA A 127 7.94 3.97 13.99
N PHE A 128 7.72 3.19 15.06
CA PHE A 128 8.67 3.10 16.16
C PHE A 128 10.02 2.55 15.72
N GLN A 129 10.03 1.52 14.89
CA GLN A 129 11.26 0.94 14.34
C GLN A 129 12.05 1.96 13.50
N ALA A 130 11.40 2.77 12.67
CA ALA A 130 12.06 3.80 11.87
C ALA A 130 12.78 4.83 12.76
N ILE A 131 12.08 5.32 13.78
CA ILE A 131 12.61 6.31 14.73
C ILE A 131 13.72 5.69 15.58
N ALA A 132 13.50 4.48 16.10
CA ALA A 132 14.50 3.76 16.90
C ALA A 132 15.76 3.48 16.08
N THR A 133 15.64 3.01 14.83
CA THR A 133 16.79 2.78 13.95
C THR A 133 17.60 4.07 13.77
N PHE A 134 16.93 5.19 13.51
CA PHE A 134 17.59 6.49 13.36
C PHE A 134 18.36 6.90 14.63
N VAL A 135 17.73 6.80 15.80
CA VAL A 135 18.36 7.14 17.09
C VAL A 135 19.52 6.19 17.41
N LEU A 136 19.31 4.88 17.29
CA LEU A 136 20.35 3.88 17.57
C LEU A 136 21.55 4.04 16.63
N ALA A 137 21.32 4.36 15.36
CA ALA A 137 22.39 4.58 14.40
C ALA A 137 23.23 5.84 14.72
N LEU A 138 22.67 6.82 15.43
CA LEU A 138 23.39 8.00 15.92
C LEU A 138 24.14 7.73 17.23
N VAL A 139 23.54 6.97 18.15
CA VAL A 139 24.07 6.78 19.51
C VAL A 139 25.05 5.60 19.61
N ILE A 140 24.77 4.49 18.91
CA ILE A 140 25.57 3.26 18.96
C ILE A 140 25.85 2.69 17.55
N PRO A 141 26.47 3.47 16.63
CA PRO A 141 26.74 3.03 15.26
C PRO A 141 27.61 1.77 15.17
N SER A 142 28.44 1.48 16.18
CA SER A 142 29.32 0.31 16.25
C SER A 142 28.59 -1.02 16.35
N GLU A 143 27.36 -1.03 16.88
CA GLU A 143 26.57 -2.26 17.03
C GLU A 143 25.95 -2.72 15.71
N PHE A 144 25.88 -1.85 14.71
CA PHE A 144 25.33 -2.19 13.41
C PHE A 144 26.39 -2.90 12.55
N ARG A 145 26.15 -4.19 12.29
CA ARG A 145 27.05 -5.00 11.48
C ARG A 145 26.82 -4.72 9.99
N PRO A 146 27.88 -4.53 9.19
CA PRO A 146 27.74 -4.37 7.75
C PRO A 146 27.26 -5.68 7.13
N TYR A 147 26.46 -5.56 6.08
CA TYR A 147 26.12 -6.67 5.20
C TYR A 147 25.91 -6.15 3.78
N VAL A 148 26.10 -7.03 2.81
CA VAL A 148 25.96 -6.71 1.39
C VAL A 148 24.65 -7.33 0.92
N LEU A 149 23.74 -6.48 0.44
CA LEU A 149 22.48 -6.94 -0.17
C LEU A 149 22.71 -7.32 -1.63
N ILE A 150 23.44 -6.46 -2.35
CA ILE A 150 23.83 -6.63 -3.75
C ILE A 150 25.31 -6.22 -3.85
N GLU A 151 26.15 -7.13 -4.33
CA GLU A 151 27.59 -6.92 -4.44
C GLU A 151 27.90 -5.74 -5.37
N GLY A 152 28.65 -4.75 -4.88
CA GLY A 152 28.99 -3.52 -5.61
C GLY A 152 27.99 -2.36 -5.49
N GLU A 153 26.97 -2.47 -4.64
CA GLU A 153 26.03 -1.37 -4.34
C GLU A 153 26.31 -0.69 -2.96
N LEU A 154 25.28 -0.05 -2.38
CA LEU A 154 25.31 0.61 -1.08
C LEU A 154 25.67 -0.39 0.03
N GLU A 155 26.54 0.02 0.95
CA GLU A 155 26.79 -0.74 2.17
C GLU A 155 25.61 -0.59 3.13
N TYR A 156 24.99 -1.72 3.47
CA TYR A 156 23.93 -1.76 4.45
C TYR A 156 24.49 -2.12 5.82
N ARG A 157 23.86 -1.59 6.88
CA ARG A 157 24.23 -1.91 8.26
C ARG A 157 22.99 -2.29 9.06
N SER A 158 23.12 -3.31 9.90
CA SER A 158 21.97 -3.83 10.64
C SER A 158 22.28 -4.38 12.03
N ILE A 159 21.28 -4.26 12.92
CA ILE A 159 21.15 -5.06 14.13
C ILE A 159 20.06 -6.11 13.89
N ALA A 160 20.47 -7.37 13.81
CA ALA A 160 19.60 -8.55 13.68
C ALA A 160 18.63 -8.53 12.48
N LEU A 161 18.90 -7.75 11.42
CA LEU A 161 17.97 -7.52 10.29
C LEU A 161 16.64 -6.85 10.68
N ILE A 162 16.57 -6.30 11.89
CA ILE A 162 15.43 -5.55 12.42
C ILE A 162 15.70 -4.05 12.29
N PHE A 163 16.81 -3.57 12.86
CA PHE A 163 17.17 -2.17 12.75
C PHE A 163 18.20 -2.06 11.64
N THR A 164 17.75 -1.66 10.46
CA THR A 164 18.58 -1.60 9.26
C THR A 164 18.59 -0.19 8.71
N TYR A 165 19.77 0.31 8.35
CA TYR A 165 19.93 1.54 7.59
C TYR A 165 20.98 1.33 6.49
N HIS A 166 21.03 2.29 5.57
CA HIS A 166 22.14 2.43 4.64
C HIS A 166 22.61 3.88 4.63
N ASP A 167 23.85 4.07 4.20
CA ASP A 167 24.44 5.40 4.07
C ASP A 167 23.98 6.02 2.75
N PRO A 168 23.40 7.24 2.75
CA PRO A 168 23.21 7.97 1.51
C PRO A 168 24.59 8.22 0.91
N SER A 169 24.70 8.12 -0.42
CA SER A 169 25.98 8.22 -1.13
C SER A 169 26.63 9.61 -1.10
N SER A 170 26.11 10.56 -0.31
CA SER A 170 26.74 11.86 -0.08
C SER A 170 27.56 11.86 1.19
N LEU A 171 28.82 12.30 1.07
CA LEU A 171 29.81 12.45 2.15
C LEU A 171 29.37 13.38 3.31
N ILE A 172 28.24 14.07 3.17
CA ILE A 172 27.79 15.16 4.06
C ILE A 172 26.61 14.75 4.95
N SER A 173 25.92 13.63 4.69
CA SER A 173 24.78 13.26 5.52
C SER A 173 25.21 12.60 6.82
N ILE A 174 25.28 13.39 7.89
CA ILE A 174 25.36 12.92 9.29
C ILE A 174 24.18 11.98 9.61
N PHE A 175 23.08 12.09 8.86
CA PHE A 175 21.85 11.33 9.09
C PHE A 175 21.81 10.02 8.31
N LYS A 176 21.68 8.92 9.07
CA LYS A 176 21.50 7.56 8.57
C LYS A 176 20.06 7.33 8.15
N ARG A 177 19.83 6.71 6.98
CA ARG A 177 18.49 6.52 6.41
C ARG A 177 17.92 5.14 6.79
N PRO A 178 16.90 5.07 7.65
CA PRO A 178 16.33 3.79 8.07
C PRO A 178 15.63 3.07 6.91
N ASN A 179 15.92 1.78 6.79
CA ASN A 179 15.23 0.84 5.90
C ASN A 179 14.27 -0.06 6.69
N GLY A 180 14.52 -0.25 8.00
CA GLY A 180 13.72 -1.15 8.84
C GLY A 180 13.78 -2.60 8.34
N PHE A 181 12.62 -3.23 8.17
CA PHE A 181 12.52 -4.58 7.58
C PHE A 181 12.60 -4.59 6.06
N PHE A 182 12.68 -3.43 5.40
CA PHE A 182 12.59 -3.31 3.94
C PHE A 182 13.98 -3.21 3.32
N TRP A 183 14.09 -3.45 2.01
CA TRP A 183 15.39 -3.31 1.33
C TRP A 183 15.80 -1.86 1.13
N GLU A 184 14.85 -0.91 1.02
CA GLU A 184 15.16 0.52 0.89
C GLU A 184 14.11 1.42 1.58
N PRO A 185 14.43 2.69 1.87
CA PRO A 185 13.49 3.62 2.50
C PRO A 185 12.33 4.01 1.59
N GLY A 186 12.53 3.92 0.27
CA GLY A 186 11.49 4.18 -0.73
C GLY A 186 10.30 3.21 -0.64
N VAL A 187 10.57 1.98 -0.22
CA VAL A 187 9.55 0.98 0.12
C VAL A 187 9.00 1.23 1.52
N PHE A 188 9.87 1.52 2.50
CA PHE A 188 9.45 1.70 3.87
C PHE A 188 8.46 2.87 4.06
N GLN A 189 8.67 3.98 3.33
CA GLN A 189 7.78 5.15 3.39
C GLN A 189 6.33 4.84 3.00
N ILE A 190 6.09 3.83 2.17
CA ILE A 190 4.74 3.48 1.71
C ILE A 190 3.88 3.05 2.89
N TYR A 191 4.46 2.23 3.74
CA TYR A 191 3.83 1.68 4.92
C TYR A 191 3.65 2.74 6.01
N LEU A 192 4.58 3.68 6.14
CA LEU A 192 4.45 4.83 7.04
C LEU A 192 3.40 5.84 6.55
N ASN A 193 3.29 6.07 5.23
CA ASN A 193 2.23 6.89 4.66
C ASN A 193 0.86 6.23 4.81
N LEU A 194 0.78 4.91 4.68
CA LEU A 194 -0.43 4.16 5.01
C LEU A 194 -0.77 4.29 6.50
N PHE A 195 0.23 4.27 7.39
CA PHE A 195 0.03 4.51 8.82
C PHE A 195 -0.52 5.91 9.10
N LEU A 196 0.07 6.94 8.48
CA LEU A 196 -0.39 8.32 8.57
C LEU A 196 -1.86 8.43 8.18
N TYR A 197 -2.24 7.85 7.03
CA TYR A 197 -3.63 7.81 6.59
C TYR A 197 -4.56 7.14 7.62
N LEU A 198 -4.17 5.98 8.15
CA LEU A 198 -4.97 5.26 9.14
C LEU A 198 -5.07 6.04 10.47
N GLY A 199 -3.98 6.66 10.93
CA GLY A 199 -3.94 7.50 12.12
C GLY A 199 -4.91 8.67 12.02
N LEU A 200 -4.84 9.42 10.91
CA LEU A 200 -5.64 10.64 10.71
C LEU A 200 -7.11 10.36 10.37
N PHE A 201 -7.39 9.53 9.36
CA PHE A 201 -8.76 9.36 8.86
C PHE A 201 -9.55 8.29 9.61
N ARG A 202 -8.88 7.23 10.07
CA ARG A 202 -9.56 6.07 10.67
C ARG A 202 -9.58 6.16 12.19
N ARG A 203 -8.43 6.33 12.83
CA ARG A 203 -8.35 6.46 14.30
C ARG A 203 -8.64 7.87 14.79
N ARG A 204 -8.49 8.88 13.91
CA ARG A 204 -8.59 10.30 14.26
C ARG A 204 -7.66 10.66 15.41
N SER A 205 -6.51 10.00 15.45
CA SER A 205 -5.47 10.18 16.45
C SER A 205 -4.38 11.07 15.87
N LEU A 206 -4.26 12.29 16.41
CA LEU A 206 -3.16 13.18 16.06
C LEU A 206 -1.81 12.65 16.57
N SER A 207 -1.79 11.84 17.63
CA SER A 207 -0.56 11.22 18.12
C SER A 207 -0.05 10.15 17.16
N ASP A 208 -0.92 9.29 16.62
CA ASP A 208 -0.52 8.34 15.58
C ASP A 208 -0.08 9.07 14.30
N GLY A 209 -0.77 10.17 13.93
CA GLY A 209 -0.37 11.02 12.81
C GLY A 209 1.00 11.68 13.00
N ALA A 210 1.26 12.23 14.18
CA ALA A 210 2.55 12.83 14.54
C ALA A 210 3.67 11.78 14.56
N LEU A 211 3.42 10.59 15.12
CA LEU A 211 4.35 9.47 15.11
C LEU A 211 4.73 9.06 13.68
N ALA A 212 3.74 8.99 12.77
CA ALA A 212 3.99 8.68 11.37
C ALA A 212 4.81 9.77 10.67
N ILE A 213 4.52 11.05 10.93
CA ILE A 213 5.25 12.20 10.37
C ILE A 213 6.71 12.19 10.83
N VAL A 214 6.97 12.03 12.13
CA VAL A 214 8.33 11.98 12.68
C VAL A 214 9.10 10.81 12.04
N ALA A 215 8.48 9.64 11.94
CA ALA A 215 9.08 8.49 11.26
C ALA A 215 9.39 8.79 9.78
N LEU A 216 8.49 9.43 9.04
CA LEU A 216 8.72 9.77 7.63
C LEU A 216 9.89 10.74 7.42
N PHE A 217 10.09 11.69 8.35
CA PHE A 217 11.24 12.59 8.29
C PHE A 217 12.58 11.85 8.47
N THR A 218 12.65 10.78 9.27
CA THR A 218 13.90 10.02 9.43
C THR A 218 14.31 9.27 8.16
N LEU A 219 13.36 8.92 7.28
CA LEU A 219 13.64 8.23 6.02
C LEU A 219 14.24 9.14 4.93
N GLN A 220 14.11 10.46 5.09
CA GLN A 220 14.55 11.46 4.11
C GLN A 220 14.06 11.18 2.67
N SER A 221 12.85 10.63 2.52
CA SER A 221 12.28 10.27 1.21
C SER A 221 11.43 11.41 0.64
N THR A 222 11.86 12.02 -0.47
CA THR A 222 11.10 13.09 -1.15
C THR A 222 9.69 12.62 -1.53
N THR A 223 9.57 11.46 -2.18
CA THR A 223 8.26 10.87 -2.53
C THR A 223 7.43 10.61 -1.27
N GLY A 224 8.06 10.12 -0.21
CA GLY A 224 7.38 9.88 1.07
C GLY A 224 6.78 11.14 1.67
N LEU A 225 7.53 12.25 1.71
CA LEU A 225 7.05 13.53 2.25
C LEU A 225 6.01 14.20 1.34
N LEU A 226 6.10 14.03 0.02
CA LEU A 226 5.09 14.52 -0.92
C LEU A 226 3.75 13.79 -0.72
N ILE A 227 3.77 12.47 -0.58
CA ILE A 227 2.56 11.68 -0.29
C ILE A 227 2.00 12.06 1.09
N ALA A 228 2.86 12.24 2.09
CA ALA A 228 2.44 12.68 3.42
C ALA A 228 1.76 14.05 3.36
N SER A 229 2.31 15.00 2.58
CA SER A 229 1.71 16.30 2.33
C SER A 229 0.31 16.17 1.71
N LEU A 230 0.16 15.32 0.69
CA LEU A 230 -1.14 15.06 0.07
C LEU A 230 -2.16 14.51 1.09
N ILE A 231 -1.75 13.57 1.95
CA ILE A 231 -2.61 12.99 3.00
C ILE A 231 -3.00 14.05 4.04
N CYS A 232 -2.05 14.86 4.50
CA CYS A 232 -2.29 15.94 5.46
C CYS A 232 -3.22 17.01 4.91
N VAL A 233 -3.02 17.45 3.66
CA VAL A 233 -3.88 18.43 2.98
C VAL A 233 -5.30 17.86 2.82
N ALA A 234 -5.44 16.60 2.39
CA ALA A 234 -6.74 15.96 2.29
C ALA A 234 -7.46 15.88 3.65
N TYR A 235 -6.72 15.58 4.73
CA TYR A 235 -7.28 15.52 6.08
C TYR A 235 -7.73 16.90 6.57
N ALA A 236 -6.90 17.92 6.37
CA ALA A 236 -7.23 19.31 6.71
C ALA A 236 -8.47 19.79 5.95
N ALA A 237 -8.56 19.49 4.65
CA ALA A 237 -9.70 19.83 3.82
C ALA A 237 -11.01 19.16 4.30
N GLU A 238 -10.98 17.86 4.66
CA GLU A 238 -12.16 17.18 5.21
C GLU A 238 -12.61 17.76 6.56
N ARG A 239 -11.66 18.25 7.37
CA ARG A 239 -11.95 18.82 8.70
C ARG A 239 -12.35 20.29 8.68
N TRP A 240 -12.00 21.03 7.62
CA TRP A 240 -12.07 22.49 7.60
C TRP A 240 -13.45 23.06 7.93
N SER A 241 -14.50 22.52 7.30
CA SER A 241 -15.88 23.01 7.48
C SER A 241 -16.42 22.76 8.89
N ALA A 242 -16.07 21.62 9.49
CA ALA A 242 -16.49 21.22 10.82
C ALA A 242 -15.58 21.74 11.95
N ALA A 243 -14.43 22.33 11.62
CA ALA A 243 -13.44 22.79 12.58
C ALA A 243 -13.86 24.12 13.24
N SER A 244 -13.64 24.22 14.55
CA SER A 244 -13.72 25.50 15.28
C SER A 244 -12.62 26.46 14.82
N ALA A 245 -12.73 27.76 15.14
CA ALA A 245 -11.71 28.75 14.80
C ALA A 245 -10.31 28.36 15.32
N ALA A 246 -10.22 27.86 16.56
CA ALA A 246 -8.97 27.36 17.14
C ALA A 246 -8.41 26.12 16.40
N GLN A 247 -9.27 25.21 15.96
CA GLN A 247 -8.85 24.04 15.18
C GLN A 247 -8.40 24.44 13.77
N ARG A 248 -9.06 25.41 13.14
CA ARG A 248 -8.62 25.96 11.85
C ARG A 248 -7.27 26.66 11.98
N PHE A 249 -7.08 27.44 13.05
CA PHE A 249 -5.78 28.03 13.36
C PHE A 249 -4.71 26.95 13.51
N LEU A 250 -4.95 25.90 14.30
CA LEU A 250 -4.01 24.79 14.46
C LEU A 250 -3.71 24.08 13.12
N LEU A 251 -4.73 23.84 12.29
CA LEU A 251 -4.53 23.26 10.96
C LEU A 251 -3.71 24.17 10.06
N LEU A 252 -3.94 25.48 10.08
CA LEU A 252 -3.16 26.46 9.34
C LEU A 252 -1.73 26.56 9.85
N SER A 253 -1.52 26.55 11.16
CA SER A 253 -0.18 26.57 11.77
C SER A 253 0.60 25.28 11.51
N ALA A 254 -0.08 24.14 11.36
CA ALA A 254 0.55 22.89 10.98
C ALA A 254 1.13 22.93 9.55
N VAL A 255 0.59 23.78 8.66
CA VAL A 255 1.07 23.94 7.28
C VAL A 255 2.53 24.40 7.22
N PRO A 256 2.96 25.55 7.77
CA PRO A 256 4.36 25.95 7.73
C PRO A 256 5.27 25.03 8.55
N ILE A 257 4.78 24.49 9.67
CA ILE A 257 5.56 23.55 10.52
C ILE A 257 5.91 22.27 9.76
N PHE A 258 5.00 21.76 8.95
CA PHE A 258 5.21 20.54 8.18
C PHE A 258 5.80 20.81 6.79
N LEU A 259 5.22 21.74 6.03
CA LEU A 259 5.66 22.06 4.67
C LEU A 259 7.00 22.78 4.63
N GLY A 260 7.33 23.63 5.61
CA GLY A 260 8.61 24.33 5.64
C GLY A 260 9.81 23.37 5.61
N PRO A 261 9.95 22.48 6.62
CA PRO A 261 10.98 21.44 6.61
C PRO A 261 10.88 20.50 5.41
N THR A 262 9.67 20.15 4.97
CA THR A 262 9.46 19.32 3.78
C THR A 262 10.03 19.97 2.52
N LEU A 263 9.81 21.28 2.32
CA LEU A 263 10.33 22.03 1.18
C LEU A 263 11.85 22.14 1.24
N VAL A 264 12.43 22.37 2.43
CA VAL A 264 13.88 22.40 2.62
C VAL A 264 14.50 21.04 2.29
N ILE A 265 14.03 19.95 2.91
CA ILE A 265 14.53 18.59 2.65
C ILE A 265 14.33 18.20 1.19
N THR A 266 13.17 18.52 0.61
CA THR A 266 12.89 18.26 -0.80
C THR A 266 13.82 19.03 -1.71
N SER A 267 14.08 20.31 -1.42
CA SER A 267 15.01 21.14 -2.18
C SER A 267 16.43 20.59 -2.12
N LEU A 268 16.94 20.28 -0.91
CA LEU A 268 18.27 19.69 -0.72
C LEU A 268 18.41 18.36 -1.46
N ASN A 269 17.44 17.45 -1.29
CA ASN A 269 17.42 16.17 -2.00
C ASN A 269 17.32 16.34 -3.52
N THR A 270 16.60 17.35 -4.00
CA THR A 270 16.45 17.61 -5.43
C THR A 270 17.73 18.20 -6.01
N GLN A 271 18.37 19.13 -5.30
CA GLN A 271 19.67 19.67 -5.69
C GLN A 271 20.74 18.58 -5.75
N GLU A 272 20.79 17.70 -4.75
CA GLU A 272 21.73 16.58 -4.73
C GLU A 272 21.48 15.62 -5.90
N LYS A 273 20.22 15.35 -6.22
CA LYS A 273 19.82 14.52 -7.36
C LYS A 273 20.06 15.15 -8.73
N LEU A 274 20.05 16.47 -8.84
CA LEU A 274 20.26 17.17 -10.11
C LEU A 274 21.74 17.49 -10.35
N TYR A 275 22.45 17.90 -9.31
CA TYR A 275 23.79 18.50 -9.39
C TYR A 275 24.85 17.81 -8.53
N GLY A 276 24.45 16.92 -7.61
CA GLY A 276 25.35 16.26 -6.66
C GLY A 276 25.74 14.84 -7.04
N GLU A 277 26.39 14.15 -6.09
CA GLU A 277 26.91 12.78 -6.25
C GLU A 277 25.79 11.74 -6.48
N THR A 278 24.56 12.02 -6.03
CA THR A 278 23.37 11.17 -6.28
C THR A 278 22.74 11.36 -7.66
N ARG A 279 23.32 12.20 -8.54
CA ARG A 279 22.85 12.40 -9.92
C ARG A 279 22.73 11.11 -10.71
N GLY A 280 23.64 10.15 -10.49
CA GLY A 280 23.59 8.83 -11.12
C GLY A 280 22.25 8.11 -10.87
N SER A 281 21.71 8.19 -9.65
CA SER A 281 20.41 7.58 -9.30
C SER A 281 19.22 8.29 -9.95
N ALA A 282 19.26 9.62 -10.07
CA ALA A 282 18.20 10.38 -10.72
C ALA A 282 18.17 10.15 -12.25
N VAL A 283 19.34 10.16 -12.89
CA VAL A 283 19.50 9.84 -14.32
C VAL A 283 19.08 8.39 -14.59
N ALA A 284 19.44 7.46 -13.71
CA ALA A 284 18.96 6.09 -13.73
C ALA A 284 17.43 6.00 -13.75
N ARG A 285 16.73 6.70 -12.84
CA ARG A 285 15.26 6.70 -12.78
C ARG A 285 14.61 7.36 -13.99
N GLN A 286 15.24 8.39 -14.55
CA GLN A 286 14.80 9.01 -15.80
C GLN A 286 14.90 8.03 -16.96
N TYR A 287 16.05 7.36 -17.10
CA TYR A 287 16.23 6.29 -18.08
C TYR A 287 15.17 5.19 -17.93
N ASP A 288 14.90 4.75 -16.70
CA ASP A 288 13.89 3.71 -16.45
C ASP A 288 12.48 4.13 -16.89
N ALA A 289 12.14 5.41 -16.75
CA ALA A 289 10.87 5.94 -17.21
C ALA A 289 10.81 6.05 -18.74
N GLU A 290 11.86 6.61 -19.37
CA GLU A 290 11.92 6.83 -20.82
C GLU A 290 12.00 5.52 -21.60
N ALA A 291 12.97 4.65 -21.26
CA ALA A 291 13.13 3.36 -21.92
C ALA A 291 11.90 2.47 -21.66
N GLY A 292 11.34 2.49 -20.45
CA GLY A 292 10.16 1.69 -20.11
C GLY A 292 8.92 2.12 -20.88
N LEU A 293 8.75 3.43 -21.05
CA LEU A 293 7.71 3.98 -21.92
C LEU A 293 7.91 3.55 -23.38
N ASN A 294 9.14 3.60 -23.90
CA ASN A 294 9.43 3.18 -25.27
C ASN A 294 9.12 1.69 -25.48
N VAL A 295 9.47 0.82 -24.53
CA VAL A 295 9.10 -0.61 -24.57
C VAL A 295 7.57 -0.77 -24.56
N ALA A 296 6.86 -0.06 -23.66
CA ALA A 296 5.40 -0.12 -23.58
C ALA A 296 4.72 0.36 -24.88
N LEU A 297 5.26 1.40 -25.54
CA LEU A 297 4.75 1.89 -26.82
C LEU A 297 5.08 0.94 -27.99
N ARG A 298 6.18 0.18 -27.89
CA ARG A 298 6.55 -0.82 -28.90
C ARG A 298 5.73 -2.11 -28.80
N TYR A 299 5.39 -2.52 -27.59
CA TYR A 299 4.59 -3.72 -27.31
C TYR A 299 3.30 -3.40 -26.53
N PRO A 300 2.40 -2.56 -27.09
CA PRO A 300 1.33 -1.95 -26.32
C PRO A 300 0.27 -2.93 -25.84
N LEU A 301 0.01 -4.03 -26.56
CA LEU A 301 -1.12 -4.92 -26.27
C LEU A 301 -0.81 -5.93 -25.17
N PHE A 302 0.29 -6.67 -25.30
CA PHE A 302 0.64 -7.79 -24.42
C PHE A 302 1.99 -7.62 -23.71
N GLY A 303 2.70 -6.52 -23.97
CA GLY A 303 4.05 -6.33 -23.48
C GLY A 303 5.04 -7.33 -24.08
N VAL A 304 6.20 -7.45 -23.45
CA VAL A 304 7.28 -8.38 -23.82
C VAL A 304 7.16 -9.74 -23.14
N GLY A 305 6.12 -9.95 -22.32
CA GLY A 305 5.98 -11.14 -21.48
C GLY A 305 6.53 -10.93 -20.08
N LEU A 306 6.51 -11.99 -19.26
CA LEU A 306 6.78 -11.92 -17.81
C LEU A 306 8.25 -12.05 -17.43
N ASP A 307 9.14 -11.99 -18.40
CA ASP A 307 10.56 -12.22 -18.24
C ASP A 307 11.33 -10.91 -18.04
N ASN A 308 11.99 -10.79 -16.89
CA ASN A 308 12.74 -9.60 -16.51
C ASN A 308 13.98 -9.39 -17.38
N GLU A 309 14.62 -10.48 -17.81
CA GLU A 309 15.83 -10.40 -18.63
C GLU A 309 15.47 -9.88 -20.01
N ARG A 310 14.40 -10.42 -20.61
CA ARG A 310 13.87 -9.92 -21.88
C ARG A 310 13.46 -8.45 -21.77
N TYR A 311 12.77 -8.07 -20.70
CA TYR A 311 12.40 -6.67 -20.48
C TYR A 311 13.63 -5.77 -20.36
N ALA A 312 14.66 -6.17 -19.59
CA ALA A 312 15.90 -5.42 -19.48
C ALA A 312 16.64 -5.28 -20.83
N GLN A 313 16.64 -6.32 -21.66
CA GLN A 313 17.21 -6.27 -23.01
C GLN A 313 16.45 -5.29 -23.93
N GLU A 314 15.12 -5.31 -23.91
CA GLU A 314 14.31 -4.38 -24.70
C GLU A 314 14.45 -2.94 -24.19
N MET A 315 14.62 -2.74 -22.87
CA MET A 315 14.98 -1.45 -22.29
C MET A 315 16.30 -0.93 -22.84
N LEU A 316 17.34 -1.76 -22.88
CA LEU A 316 18.65 -1.39 -23.45
C LEU A 316 18.57 -1.10 -24.96
N ARG A 317 17.72 -1.83 -25.68
CA ARG A 317 17.51 -1.65 -27.12
C ARG A 317 16.83 -0.32 -27.48
N TYR A 318 15.90 0.13 -26.64
CA TYR A 318 15.05 1.30 -26.92
C TYR A 318 15.29 2.49 -25.99
N GLY A 319 16.18 2.36 -25.02
CA GLY A 319 16.63 3.43 -24.14
C GLY A 319 17.69 4.31 -24.80
N ASP A 320 17.80 5.55 -24.34
CA ASP A 320 18.88 6.46 -24.80
C ASP A 320 20.22 6.04 -24.17
N PRO A 321 21.24 5.67 -24.97
CA PRO A 321 22.58 5.34 -24.46
C PRO A 321 23.23 6.46 -23.65
N ARG A 322 22.80 7.72 -23.82
CA ARG A 322 23.34 8.91 -23.11
C ARG A 322 22.82 9.01 -21.68
N THR A 323 21.60 8.55 -21.43
CA THR A 323 20.99 8.50 -20.08
C THR A 323 21.18 7.13 -19.43
N THR A 324 21.71 6.16 -20.17
CA THR A 324 22.12 4.86 -19.63
C THR A 324 23.30 5.05 -18.68
N VAL A 325 23.09 4.74 -17.41
CA VAL A 325 24.18 4.72 -16.43
C VAL A 325 25.06 3.51 -16.75
N LYS A 326 26.27 3.75 -17.25
CA LYS A 326 27.30 2.71 -17.48
C LYS A 326 27.83 2.20 -16.15
N THR A 327 27.06 1.37 -15.47
CA THR A 327 27.60 0.50 -14.40
C THR A 327 28.12 -0.79 -15.04
N SER A 328 29.05 -1.47 -14.37
CA SER A 328 29.56 -2.80 -14.73
C SER A 328 28.49 -3.89 -14.81
N ARG A 329 27.21 -3.54 -14.58
CA ARG A 329 26.02 -4.40 -14.60
C ARG A 329 24.82 -3.76 -15.33
N ALA A 330 25.05 -2.94 -16.37
CA ALA A 330 23.95 -2.39 -17.18
C ALA A 330 22.94 -3.47 -17.67
N GLU A 331 23.40 -4.72 -17.85
CA GLU A 331 22.59 -5.87 -18.25
C GLU A 331 21.82 -6.56 -17.10
N ALA A 332 22.22 -6.36 -15.84
CA ALA A 332 21.59 -7.00 -14.66
C ALA A 332 20.74 -6.03 -13.82
N ARG A 333 20.58 -4.79 -14.28
CA ARG A 333 19.84 -3.75 -13.55
C ARG A 333 18.33 -3.93 -13.74
N THR A 334 17.61 -4.14 -12.64
CA THR A 334 16.14 -4.10 -12.61
C THR A 334 15.65 -2.65 -12.65
N THR A 335 14.58 -2.38 -13.38
CA THR A 335 13.95 -1.05 -13.41
C THR A 335 13.45 -0.65 -12.02
N SER A 336 13.50 0.63 -11.68
CA SER A 336 12.85 1.16 -10.48
C SER A 336 11.43 1.66 -10.73
N ASN A 337 10.95 1.70 -11.98
CA ASN A 337 9.64 2.26 -12.31
C ASN A 337 8.60 1.16 -12.49
N GLY A 338 7.86 0.84 -11.43
CA GLY A 338 6.85 -0.21 -11.43
C GLY A 338 5.68 0.03 -12.39
N VAL A 339 5.34 1.28 -12.70
CA VAL A 339 4.29 1.59 -13.69
C VAL A 339 4.75 1.21 -15.09
N MET A 340 5.96 1.63 -15.47
CA MET A 340 6.51 1.31 -16.79
C MET A 340 6.86 -0.16 -16.91
N GLU A 341 7.39 -0.79 -15.86
CA GLU A 341 7.61 -2.23 -15.80
C GLU A 341 6.31 -2.99 -16.07
N LEU A 342 5.21 -2.62 -15.40
CA LEU A 342 3.91 -3.27 -15.57
C LEU A 342 3.41 -3.15 -17.01
N MET A 343 3.48 -1.95 -17.59
CA MET A 343 3.05 -1.70 -18.97
C MET A 343 3.93 -2.43 -19.98
N GLY A 344 5.26 -2.45 -19.77
CA GLY A 344 6.20 -3.12 -20.65
C GLY A 344 6.11 -4.63 -20.59
N LEU A 345 5.88 -5.23 -19.42
CA LEU A 345 5.75 -6.68 -19.26
C LEU A 345 4.37 -7.20 -19.69
N LEU A 346 3.29 -6.50 -19.33
CA LEU A 346 1.92 -7.00 -19.49
C LEU A 346 1.11 -6.30 -20.58
N GLY A 347 1.64 -5.23 -21.16
CA GLY A 347 0.91 -4.35 -22.07
C GLY A 347 0.06 -3.31 -21.34
N ILE A 348 -0.24 -2.23 -22.06
CA ILE A 348 -1.03 -1.09 -21.60
C ILE A 348 -2.46 -1.52 -21.20
N PRO A 349 -3.21 -2.33 -21.98
CA PRO A 349 -4.56 -2.74 -21.60
C PRO A 349 -4.62 -3.44 -20.25
N PHE A 350 -3.71 -4.39 -19.98
CA PHE A 350 -3.71 -5.12 -18.72
C PHE A 350 -3.25 -4.24 -17.55
N ALA A 351 -2.26 -3.37 -17.76
CA ALA A 351 -1.86 -2.37 -16.78
C ALA A 351 -3.04 -1.44 -16.40
N LEU A 352 -3.86 -1.00 -17.37
CA LEU A 352 -5.07 -0.22 -17.10
C LEU A 352 -6.09 -0.99 -16.27
N VAL A 353 -6.25 -2.30 -16.50
CA VAL A 353 -7.10 -3.15 -15.65
C VAL A 353 -6.57 -3.15 -14.22
N VAL A 354 -5.25 -3.32 -14.00
CA VAL A 354 -4.63 -3.25 -12.68
C VAL A 354 -4.92 -1.91 -11.98
N PHE A 355 -4.73 -0.79 -12.67
CA PHE A 355 -5.03 0.55 -12.10
C PHE A 355 -6.53 0.78 -11.87
N LEU A 356 -7.41 0.21 -12.69
CA LEU A 356 -8.84 0.21 -12.44
C LEU A 356 -9.19 -0.56 -11.16
N GLY A 357 -8.53 -1.70 -10.91
CA GLY A 357 -8.64 -2.45 -9.66
C GLY A 357 -8.23 -1.59 -8.46
N LEU A 358 -7.08 -0.92 -8.56
CA LEU A 358 -6.59 0.02 -7.55
C LEU A 358 -7.58 1.16 -7.27
N ALA A 359 -8.09 1.83 -8.31
CA ALA A 359 -9.05 2.93 -8.18
C ALA A 359 -10.39 2.46 -7.56
N ARG A 360 -10.77 1.20 -7.78
CA ARG A 360 -12.02 0.60 -7.28
C ARG A 360 -11.88 -0.13 -5.95
N GLN A 361 -10.68 -0.19 -5.36
CA GLN A 361 -10.38 -0.94 -4.14
C GLN A 361 -11.43 -0.73 -3.03
N ARG A 362 -11.61 -1.74 -2.17
CA ARG A 362 -12.69 -1.80 -1.17
C ARG A 362 -12.24 -1.68 0.27
N PHE A 363 -10.94 -1.78 0.53
CA PHE A 363 -10.35 -1.77 1.86
C PHE A 363 -10.38 -0.39 2.51
N PHE A 364 -10.14 0.68 1.75
CA PHE A 364 -10.04 2.03 2.29
C PHE A 364 -11.17 2.92 1.79
N ARG A 365 -11.71 3.76 2.69
CA ARG A 365 -12.79 4.71 2.41
C ARG A 365 -12.42 5.71 1.31
N HIS A 366 -11.25 6.35 1.41
CA HIS A 366 -10.80 7.38 0.47
C HIS A 366 -10.07 6.76 -0.72
N LYS A 367 -10.84 6.16 -1.63
CA LYS A 367 -10.29 5.34 -2.72
C LYS A 367 -9.33 6.07 -3.63
N TRP A 368 -9.69 7.30 -4.02
CA TRP A 368 -8.87 8.13 -4.90
C TRP A 368 -7.60 8.62 -4.20
N LEU A 369 -7.67 9.00 -2.92
CA LEU A 369 -6.49 9.41 -2.15
C LEU A 369 -5.49 8.26 -2.03
N ILE A 370 -5.95 7.07 -1.65
CA ILE A 370 -5.09 5.88 -1.54
C ILE A 370 -4.59 5.44 -2.92
N GLY A 371 -5.45 5.45 -3.93
CA GLY A 371 -5.06 5.13 -5.31
C GLY A 371 -3.97 6.06 -5.81
N ALA A 372 -4.10 7.37 -5.60
CA ALA A 372 -3.08 8.36 -5.96
C ALA A 372 -1.78 8.16 -5.18
N ALA A 373 -1.86 7.95 -3.85
CA ALA A 373 -0.68 7.71 -3.02
C ALA A 373 0.11 6.46 -3.45
N PHE A 374 -0.58 5.35 -3.73
CA PHE A 374 0.07 4.14 -4.24
C PHE A 374 0.55 4.30 -5.68
N PHE A 375 -0.18 5.00 -6.55
CA PHE A 375 0.29 5.29 -7.91
C PHE A 375 1.59 6.10 -7.90
N MET A 376 1.67 7.17 -7.09
CA MET A 376 2.90 7.96 -6.93
C MET A 376 4.07 7.12 -6.41
N THR A 377 3.79 6.16 -5.53
CA THR A 377 4.79 5.20 -5.06
C THR A 377 5.26 4.30 -6.19
N PHE A 378 4.35 3.74 -6.98
CA PHE A 378 4.68 2.78 -8.04
C PHE A 378 5.48 3.38 -9.20
N ILE A 379 5.49 4.71 -9.35
CA ILE A 379 6.40 5.39 -10.28
C ILE A 379 7.86 5.20 -9.84
N GLY A 380 8.12 5.11 -8.54
CA GLY A 380 9.47 4.97 -7.98
C GLY A 380 9.81 3.58 -7.46
N GLU A 381 8.85 2.64 -7.43
CA GLU A 381 9.00 1.34 -6.78
C GLU A 381 8.26 0.22 -7.56
N THR A 382 8.91 -0.93 -7.77
CA THR A 382 8.39 -2.09 -8.52
C THR A 382 7.55 -3.05 -7.67
N LEU A 383 6.53 -2.52 -7.00
CA LEU A 383 5.77 -3.26 -5.97
C LEU A 383 4.36 -3.70 -6.40
N ILE A 384 3.91 -3.31 -7.59
CA ILE A 384 2.51 -3.45 -8.03
C ILE A 384 2.05 -4.91 -7.97
N LEU A 385 2.88 -5.83 -8.46
CA LEU A 385 2.57 -7.26 -8.59
C LEU A 385 3.02 -8.09 -7.38
N THR A 386 2.93 -7.51 -6.18
CA THR A 386 3.30 -8.22 -4.95
C THR A 386 2.07 -8.51 -4.07
N PRO A 387 2.12 -9.51 -3.16
CA PRO A 387 0.93 -10.03 -2.48
C PRO A 387 0.08 -8.97 -1.76
N PHE A 388 0.71 -8.05 -1.01
CA PHE A 388 -0.02 -7.02 -0.26
C PHE A 388 -0.78 -6.07 -1.18
N PHE A 389 -0.11 -5.53 -2.22
CA PHE A 389 -0.75 -4.61 -3.17
C PHE A 389 -1.76 -5.32 -4.06
N LEU A 390 -1.50 -6.57 -4.45
CA LEU A 390 -2.46 -7.40 -5.19
C LEU A 390 -3.73 -7.67 -4.38
N ALA A 391 -3.64 -7.88 -3.06
CA ALA A 391 -4.84 -8.00 -2.22
C ALA A 391 -5.72 -6.73 -2.31
N ILE A 392 -5.10 -5.55 -2.30
CA ILE A 392 -5.79 -4.26 -2.44
C ILE A 392 -6.37 -4.09 -3.84
N ILE A 393 -5.59 -4.34 -4.89
CA ILE A 393 -5.99 -4.22 -6.30
C ILE A 393 -7.14 -5.18 -6.61
N LEU A 394 -6.99 -6.46 -6.26
CA LEU A 394 -8.00 -7.49 -6.50
C LEU A 394 -9.31 -7.22 -5.75
N SER A 395 -9.26 -6.52 -4.61
CA SER A 395 -10.46 -6.09 -3.89
C SER A 395 -11.39 -5.22 -4.76
N GLY A 396 -10.85 -4.50 -5.75
CA GLY A 396 -11.61 -3.70 -6.70
C GLY A 396 -12.47 -4.50 -7.68
N PHE A 397 -12.12 -5.77 -7.91
CA PHE A 397 -12.82 -6.66 -8.85
C PHE A 397 -13.90 -7.53 -8.21
N LEU A 398 -13.98 -7.59 -6.88
CA LEU A 398 -15.05 -8.30 -6.20
C LEU A 398 -16.41 -7.83 -6.71
N ILE A 399 -17.38 -8.73 -6.88
CA ILE A 399 -18.72 -8.34 -7.29
C ILE A 399 -19.45 -7.76 -6.11
N PRO A 400 -19.97 -6.53 -6.20
CA PRO A 400 -20.89 -6.06 -5.20
C PRO A 400 -22.22 -6.76 -5.47
N ASN A 401 -22.47 -7.92 -4.82
CA ASN A 401 -23.78 -8.37 -4.34
C ASN A 401 -23.79 -9.85 -3.89
N VAL A 402 -23.52 -10.06 -2.60
CA VAL A 402 -24.12 -11.11 -1.76
C VAL A 402 -24.48 -10.53 -0.37
N ALA A 403 -23.72 -9.52 0.09
CA ALA A 403 -23.98 -8.81 1.35
C ALA A 403 -25.35 -8.08 1.42
N ARG A 404 -25.95 -7.68 0.28
CA ARG A 404 -27.32 -7.12 0.26
C ARG A 404 -28.41 -8.18 0.31
N ALA A 405 -28.14 -9.40 -0.16
CA ALA A 405 -29.12 -10.49 -0.16
C ALA A 405 -29.32 -11.05 1.26
N VAL A 406 -28.27 -11.07 2.08
CA VAL A 406 -28.36 -11.46 3.50
C VAL A 406 -29.09 -10.40 4.33
N ARG A 407 -28.89 -9.11 4.03
CA ARG A 407 -29.61 -8.01 4.72
C ARG A 407 -31.11 -7.97 4.43
N ARG A 408 -31.57 -8.56 3.32
CA ARG A 408 -33.00 -8.71 2.98
C ARG A 408 -33.65 -9.97 3.56
N ARG A 409 -32.86 -10.90 4.14
CA ARG A 409 -33.37 -12.13 4.76
C ARG A 409 -33.54 -12.03 6.29
N VAL A 410 -33.18 -10.89 6.88
CA VAL A 410 -33.49 -10.60 8.28
C VAL A 410 -34.65 -9.62 8.27
N PRO A 411 -35.88 -10.03 8.65
CA PRO A 411 -36.96 -9.08 8.85
C PRO A 411 -36.57 -8.13 10.00
N ASP A 412 -36.83 -6.84 9.85
CA ASP A 412 -36.66 -5.82 10.89
C ASP A 412 -37.59 -6.01 12.12
N ASN A 413 -38.24 -7.18 12.27
CA ASN A 413 -39.25 -7.47 13.28
C ASN A 413 -38.72 -8.31 14.45
N VAL A 414 -37.51 -8.02 14.94
CA VAL A 414 -37.13 -8.44 16.30
C VAL A 414 -36.79 -7.18 17.07
N ALA A 415 -37.85 -6.56 17.59
CA ALA A 415 -37.73 -5.59 18.66
C ALA A 415 -37.00 -6.25 19.85
N PRO A 416 -36.07 -5.56 20.53
CA PRO A 416 -35.46 -6.11 21.73
C PRO A 416 -36.52 -6.26 22.81
N ALA A 417 -36.70 -7.48 23.32
CA ALA A 417 -37.43 -7.71 24.55
C ALA A 417 -36.63 -7.08 25.71
N THR A 418 -37.06 -5.92 26.18
CA THR A 418 -36.64 -5.34 27.45
C THR A 418 -37.44 -5.98 28.58
N PRO A 419 -36.81 -6.59 29.62
CA PRO A 419 -37.51 -6.93 30.84
C PRO A 419 -37.59 -5.70 31.75
N GLY A 420 -38.83 -5.30 32.07
CA GLY A 420 -39.27 -4.68 33.32
C GLY A 420 -38.60 -3.38 33.78
N TYR A 421 -39.27 -2.25 33.57
CA TYR A 421 -39.41 -1.22 34.61
C TYR A 421 -40.74 -0.46 34.40
N SER A 422 -41.37 -0.14 35.52
CA SER A 422 -42.78 0.23 35.69
C SER A 422 -43.17 1.59 35.07
N ALA A 423 -44.48 1.69 34.82
CA ALA A 423 -45.18 2.86 34.32
C ALA A 423 -45.06 4.08 35.25
N GLY A 424 -44.95 5.28 34.66
CA GLY A 424 -45.16 6.54 35.38
C GLY A 424 -44.83 7.78 34.56
N VAL A 425 -45.87 8.44 34.05
CA VAL A 425 -45.96 9.89 33.78
C VAL A 425 -45.18 10.45 32.57
N GLY A 426 -45.90 11.10 31.64
CA GLY A 426 -45.26 12.00 30.66
C GLY A 426 -45.88 12.15 29.25
N LYS A 427 -47.17 11.90 29.03
CA LYS A 427 -47.87 12.33 27.80
C LYS A 427 -48.30 13.79 27.92
N ARG A 428 -47.51 14.71 27.35
CA ARG A 428 -47.81 16.12 26.98
C ARG A 428 -46.44 16.65 26.54
N THR A 429 -46.08 16.90 25.29
CA THR A 429 -46.67 17.83 24.32
C THR A 429 -45.82 17.68 23.05
N ARG A 430 -46.36 17.13 21.95
CA ARG A 430 -45.76 17.25 20.60
C ARG A 430 -46.78 16.93 19.51
N ALA A 431 -47.95 17.58 19.61
CA ALA A 431 -48.98 17.58 18.56
C ALA A 431 -49.22 18.97 17.94
N ALA A 432 -48.41 19.97 18.31
CA ALA A 432 -48.58 21.36 17.90
C ALA A 432 -47.39 21.89 17.08
N HIS A 433 -47.02 21.21 15.98
CA HIS A 433 -46.12 21.82 14.98
C HIS A 433 -46.25 21.28 13.55
N ARG A 434 -47.38 20.64 13.23
CA ARG A 434 -47.63 20.06 11.90
C ARG A 434 -48.92 20.56 11.23
N LYS A 435 -49.40 21.75 11.60
CA LYS A 435 -50.62 22.37 11.05
C LYS A 435 -50.46 23.79 10.46
N SER A 436 -49.24 24.33 10.31
CA SER A 436 -49.04 25.70 9.76
C SER A 436 -48.37 25.78 8.37
N ARG A 437 -48.27 24.68 7.61
CA ARG A 437 -47.64 24.68 6.27
C ARG A 437 -48.53 24.23 5.12
N SER A 438 -49.85 24.25 5.29
CA SER A 438 -50.83 23.84 4.26
C SER A 438 -51.76 24.95 3.77
N MET A 439 -51.52 26.22 4.10
CA MET A 439 -52.36 27.36 3.66
C MET A 439 -51.55 28.50 3.04
N ALA A 440 -50.58 28.18 2.19
CA ALA A 440 -49.85 29.18 1.40
C ALA A 440 -49.60 28.70 -0.04
N VAL A 441 -50.64 28.15 -0.70
CA VAL A 441 -50.72 28.03 -2.16
C VAL A 441 -52.20 28.14 -2.56
N ARG A 442 -52.72 29.37 -2.57
CA ARG A 442 -53.90 29.81 -3.35
C ARG A 442 -54.12 31.31 -3.10
N LYS A 443 -53.39 32.14 -3.84
CA LYS A 443 -53.74 33.50 -4.31
C LYS A 443 -52.46 34.17 -4.85
N ALA A 444 -52.26 34.04 -6.16
CA ALA A 444 -51.65 34.97 -7.10
C ALA A 444 -51.61 34.25 -8.45
#